data_AF-A0A961YVA7-F1
#
_entry.id   AF-A0A961YVA7-F1
#
_cell.length_a   1.000
_cell.length_b   1.000
_cell.length_c   1.000
_cell.angle_alpha   90.00
_cell.angle_beta   90.00
_cell.angle_gamma   90.00
#
_symmetry.space_group_name_H-M   'P 1'
#
loop_
_entity.id
_entity.type
_entity.pdbx_description
1 polymer ?
#
loop_
_entity_poly.entity_id
_entity_poly.type
_entity_poly.pdbx_seq_one_letter_code
_entity_poly.pdbx_strand_id
1 'polypeptide(L)'
;MANIIRIKRRVSGAAGAPVALKSAELAHNEVDDTLYVGKGDDGGGNATSVIALAGKGAFVDRSSAQTVGGKKTFSVAPASAEDAAADTDLVRKLQLDSGLSTKAAATHGHAIAEITSLQAALDAKAPLVSPALIGVPTAPTAAGGTSSTQIATTAFVAAAVGALINAAPGALDTLSELAAALGDDPDFAATVTNGLSGKLAISANLSDLADVGAARGNLSLGSIAVQEANNVAITGGSIDGVTLDGGTF
;
A
#
# COMPACT_ATOMS: atom_id res chain seq x y z
N MET A 1 -94.00 11.99 36.79
CA MET A 1 -94.34 10.91 35.83
C MET A 1 -93.14 10.70 34.93
N ALA A 2 -92.59 9.49 34.87
CA ALA A 2 -91.52 9.20 33.91
C ALA A 2 -92.17 8.92 32.55
N ASN A 3 -91.79 9.68 31.52
CA ASN A 3 -92.19 9.38 30.15
C ASN A 3 -91.39 8.16 29.66
N ILE A 4 -92.09 7.09 29.30
CA ILE A 4 -91.46 5.85 28.79
C ILE A 4 -91.47 5.90 27.27
N ILE A 5 -90.29 6.01 26.65
CA ILE A 5 -90.11 5.83 25.21
C ILE A 5 -89.87 4.33 24.96
N ARG A 6 -90.69 3.72 24.10
CA ARG A 6 -90.51 2.34 23.66
C ARG A 6 -89.89 2.33 22.27
N ILE A 7 -88.85 1.51 22.09
CA ILE A 7 -88.18 1.31 20.82
C ILE A 7 -88.38 -0.12 20.34
N LYS A 8 -88.31 -0.35 19.03
CA LYS A 8 -88.23 -1.71 18.49
C LYS A 8 -86.91 -2.34 18.89
N ARG A 9 -86.93 -3.64 19.18
CA ARG A 9 -85.74 -4.38 19.62
C ARG A 9 -85.63 -5.71 18.89
N ARG A 10 -84.45 -6.01 18.37
CA ARG A 10 -84.11 -7.31 17.78
C ARG A 10 -82.98 -7.94 18.60
N VAL A 11 -83.29 -9.07 19.23
CA VAL A 11 -82.38 -9.81 20.12
C VAL A 11 -81.65 -10.94 19.39
N SER A 12 -82.20 -11.39 18.25
CA SER A 12 -81.62 -12.47 17.41
C SER A 12 -82.02 -12.30 15.94
N GLY A 13 -81.31 -12.97 15.03
CA GLY A 13 -81.53 -12.91 13.58
C GLY A 13 -80.41 -12.20 12.82
N ALA A 14 -80.73 -11.58 11.68
CA ALA A 14 -79.73 -10.92 10.83
C ALA A 14 -79.24 -9.57 11.41
N ALA A 15 -77.92 -9.35 11.34
CA ALA A 15 -77.29 -8.04 11.50
C ALA A 15 -77.76 -7.07 10.40
N GLY A 16 -77.75 -5.77 10.68
CA GLY A 16 -78.16 -4.70 9.77
C GLY A 16 -79.51 -4.05 10.11
N ALA A 17 -79.87 -3.08 9.28
CA ALA A 17 -81.07 -2.26 9.45
C ALA A 17 -82.38 -3.07 9.41
N PRO A 18 -83.40 -2.72 10.22
CA PRO A 18 -84.75 -3.25 10.06
C PRO A 18 -85.34 -2.94 8.66
N VAL A 19 -86.18 -3.86 8.15
CA VAL A 19 -86.75 -3.77 6.80
C VAL A 19 -87.72 -2.58 6.63
N ALA A 20 -88.36 -2.16 7.72
CA ALA A 20 -89.20 -0.96 7.73
C ALA A 20 -89.31 -0.39 9.15
N LEU A 21 -89.28 0.95 9.24
CA LEU A 21 -89.60 1.71 10.43
C LEU A 21 -90.64 2.78 10.06
N LYS A 22 -91.44 3.22 11.04
CA LYS A 22 -92.23 4.45 10.88
C LYS A 22 -91.31 5.67 10.94
N SER A 23 -91.78 6.80 10.42
CA SER A 23 -91.07 8.07 10.56
C SER A 23 -90.78 8.36 12.04
N ALA A 24 -89.52 8.71 12.36
CA ALA A 24 -89.00 8.93 13.71
C ALA A 24 -89.01 7.72 14.66
N GLU A 25 -89.34 6.51 14.18
CA GLU A 25 -89.28 5.31 15.01
C GLU A 25 -87.83 4.84 15.19
N LEU A 26 -87.49 4.46 16.42
CA LEU A 26 -86.18 3.93 16.79
C LEU A 26 -86.20 2.41 16.91
N ALA A 27 -85.10 1.78 16.51
CA ALA A 27 -84.93 0.33 16.63
C ALA A 27 -83.50 -0.05 17.00
N HIS A 28 -83.34 -0.85 18.05
CA HIS A 28 -82.05 -1.40 18.45
C HIS A 28 -81.89 -2.85 17.99
N ASN A 29 -80.78 -3.16 17.33
CA ASN A 29 -80.37 -4.51 16.99
C ASN A 29 -79.21 -4.92 17.90
N GLU A 30 -79.47 -5.87 18.80
CA GLU A 30 -78.47 -6.37 19.75
C GLU A 30 -77.51 -7.40 19.11
N VAL A 31 -77.77 -7.81 17.86
CA VAL A 31 -76.87 -8.73 17.14
C VAL A 31 -75.59 -8.02 16.68
N ASP A 32 -75.67 -6.73 16.35
CA ASP A 32 -74.55 -5.87 15.91
C ASP A 32 -74.38 -4.60 16.76
N ASP A 33 -75.08 -4.55 17.90
CA ASP A 33 -75.13 -3.42 18.83
C ASP A 33 -75.40 -2.06 18.14
N THR A 34 -76.24 -2.06 17.10
CA THR A 34 -76.54 -0.86 16.31
C THR A 34 -77.94 -0.32 16.61
N LEU A 35 -78.04 0.99 16.84
CA LEU A 35 -79.30 1.72 16.95
C LEU A 35 -79.64 2.36 15.61
N TYR A 36 -80.85 2.14 15.12
CA TYR A 36 -81.37 2.66 13.86
C TYR A 36 -82.52 3.64 14.09
N VAL A 37 -82.74 4.53 13.13
CA VAL A 37 -83.88 5.45 13.09
C VAL A 37 -84.51 5.50 11.71
N GLY A 38 -85.84 5.50 11.67
CA GLY A 38 -86.62 5.77 10.47
C GLY A 38 -86.57 7.26 10.11
N LYS A 39 -86.09 7.59 8.91
CA LYS A 39 -86.01 8.95 8.37
C LYS A 39 -86.92 9.11 7.15
N GLY A 40 -87.45 10.32 7.01
CA GLY A 40 -88.41 10.67 5.97
C GLY A 40 -89.81 10.13 6.24
N ASP A 41 -90.78 10.56 5.45
CA ASP A 41 -92.17 10.14 5.50
C ASP A 41 -92.66 9.98 4.06
N ASP A 42 -93.25 8.83 3.74
CA ASP A 42 -93.83 8.53 2.41
C ASP A 42 -95.24 9.13 2.22
N GLY A 43 -95.72 9.93 3.17
CA GLY A 43 -97.09 10.43 3.22
C GLY A 43 -98.07 9.48 3.91
N GLY A 44 -97.63 8.26 4.25
CA GLY A 44 -98.36 7.25 5.02
C GLY A 44 -97.76 6.98 6.40
N GLY A 45 -96.80 7.81 6.85
CA GLY A 45 -96.11 7.66 8.13
C GLY A 45 -95.00 6.61 8.12
N ASN A 46 -94.66 6.00 6.98
CA ASN A 46 -93.51 5.09 6.90
C ASN A 46 -92.23 5.88 6.62
N ALA A 47 -91.13 5.44 7.21
CA ALA A 47 -89.83 5.99 6.89
C ALA A 47 -89.43 5.64 5.46
N THR A 48 -88.95 6.62 4.70
CA THR A 48 -88.40 6.40 3.35
C THR A 48 -86.96 5.86 3.38
N SER A 49 -86.30 5.92 4.54
CA SER A 49 -84.98 5.31 4.77
C SER A 49 -84.79 4.90 6.22
N VAL A 50 -83.99 3.86 6.46
CA VAL A 50 -83.55 3.46 7.80
C VAL A 50 -82.05 3.66 7.88
N ILE A 51 -81.60 4.53 8.78
CA ILE A 51 -80.18 4.85 8.93
C ILE A 51 -79.67 4.39 10.30
N ALA A 52 -78.41 3.98 10.37
CA ALA A 52 -77.73 3.75 11.64
C ALA A 52 -77.49 5.11 12.33
N LEU A 53 -77.89 5.20 13.59
CA LEU A 53 -77.73 6.38 14.45
C LEU A 53 -76.56 6.21 15.44
N ALA A 54 -76.29 4.98 15.89
CA ALA A 54 -75.17 4.62 16.74
C ALA A 54 -74.84 3.13 16.57
N GLY A 55 -73.64 2.69 16.96
CA GLY A 55 -73.24 1.28 16.91
C GLY A 55 -71.80 1.07 16.47
N LYS A 56 -71.38 -0.19 16.41
CA LYS A 56 -69.99 -0.57 16.12
C LYS A 56 -69.57 -0.10 14.71
N GLY A 57 -68.72 0.92 14.64
CA GLY A 57 -68.17 1.44 13.40
C GLY A 57 -69.02 2.48 12.66
N ALA A 58 -70.11 2.97 13.25
CA ALA A 58 -71.03 3.89 12.58
C ALA A 58 -70.48 5.33 12.48
N PHE A 59 -69.89 5.88 13.55
CA PHE A 59 -69.36 7.25 13.55
C PHE A 59 -68.10 7.37 14.41
N VAL A 60 -67.09 8.04 13.87
CA VAL A 60 -65.95 8.57 14.64
C VAL A 60 -66.23 10.06 14.81
N ASP A 61 -66.63 10.48 16.00
CA ASP A 61 -66.70 11.89 16.39
C ASP A 61 -65.41 12.68 16.04
N ARG A 62 -65.58 13.93 15.59
CA ARG A 62 -64.48 14.83 15.20
C ARG A 62 -64.07 15.79 16.32
N SER A 63 -64.78 15.77 17.45
CA SER A 63 -64.56 16.73 18.55
C SER A 63 -63.33 16.41 19.41
N SER A 64 -62.86 15.16 19.39
CA SER A 64 -61.73 14.69 20.19
C SER A 64 -60.99 13.54 19.51
N ALA A 65 -59.75 13.30 19.95
CA ALA A 65 -58.96 12.17 19.48
C ALA A 65 -59.65 10.85 19.85
N GLN A 66 -59.77 9.95 18.89
CA GLN A 66 -60.40 8.64 19.08
C GLN A 66 -59.53 7.50 18.56
N THR A 67 -59.55 6.39 19.29
CA THR A 67 -58.87 5.15 18.89
C THR A 67 -59.84 4.26 18.13
N VAL A 68 -59.50 3.96 16.87
CA VAL A 68 -60.25 2.99 16.06
C VAL A 68 -59.40 1.72 15.90
N GLY A 69 -59.74 0.65 16.62
CA GLY A 69 -58.97 -0.60 16.60
C GLY A 69 -59.14 -1.42 15.30
N GLY A 70 -58.15 -2.27 15.01
CA GLY A 70 -58.14 -3.21 13.87
C GLY A 70 -57.65 -2.61 12.55
N LYS A 71 -57.45 -3.47 11.53
CA LYS A 71 -57.02 -3.04 10.19
C LYS A 71 -58.11 -2.16 9.54
N LYS A 72 -57.72 -1.00 9.03
CA LYS A 72 -58.59 -0.10 8.26
C LYS A 72 -58.11 -0.01 6.83
N THR A 73 -59.06 -0.01 5.90
CA THR A 73 -58.81 0.22 4.48
C THR A 73 -59.53 1.52 4.13
N PHE A 74 -58.77 2.55 3.76
CA PHE A 74 -59.33 3.81 3.29
C PHE A 74 -59.37 3.79 1.77
N SER A 75 -60.46 4.26 1.16
CA SER A 75 -60.58 4.39 -0.31
C SER A 75 -59.64 5.44 -0.90
N VAL A 76 -59.21 6.39 -0.06
CA VAL A 76 -58.18 7.40 -0.33
C VAL A 76 -57.30 7.48 0.91
N ALA A 77 -55.99 7.69 0.74
CA ALA A 77 -55.09 7.89 1.87
C ALA A 77 -55.64 8.99 2.79
N PRO A 78 -55.74 8.76 4.12
CA PRO A 78 -56.18 9.79 5.05
C PRO A 78 -55.34 11.05 4.87
N ALA A 79 -55.99 12.19 4.66
CA ALA A 79 -55.31 13.46 4.63
C ALA A 79 -55.04 13.89 6.08
N SER A 80 -53.81 13.74 6.56
CA SER A 80 -53.35 14.55 7.69
C SER A 80 -53.32 16.02 7.23
N ALA A 81 -53.73 16.93 8.12
CA ALA A 81 -53.69 18.37 7.84
C ALA A 81 -52.25 18.92 7.87
N GLU A 82 -51.34 18.22 8.55
CA GLU A 82 -49.91 18.53 8.59
C GLU A 82 -49.05 17.35 8.11
N ASP A 83 -47.80 17.65 7.77
CA ASP A 83 -46.75 16.65 7.64
C ASP A 83 -46.61 15.87 8.97
N ALA A 84 -46.38 14.55 8.87
CA ALA A 84 -46.05 13.71 10.02
C ALA A 84 -45.01 14.35 10.95
N ALA A 85 -45.46 14.78 12.14
CA ALA A 85 -44.66 15.55 13.09
C ALA A 85 -43.97 14.70 14.17
N ALA A 86 -44.32 13.42 14.27
CA ALA A 86 -43.76 12.48 15.25
C ALA A 86 -43.60 11.08 14.64
N ASP A 87 -42.73 10.27 15.24
CA ASP A 87 -42.39 8.90 14.79
C ASP A 87 -43.56 7.90 14.81
N THR A 88 -44.69 8.29 15.39
CA THR A 88 -45.92 7.49 15.46
C THR A 88 -46.97 7.86 14.41
N ASP A 89 -46.74 8.90 13.60
CA ASP A 89 -47.69 9.35 12.58
C ASP A 89 -47.55 8.55 11.26
N LEU A 90 -48.64 8.49 10.50
CA LEU A 90 -48.68 7.82 9.21
C LEU A 90 -48.01 8.69 8.15
N VAL A 91 -46.78 8.35 7.77
CA VAL A 91 -46.02 9.07 6.75
C VAL A 91 -46.60 8.82 5.36
N ARG A 92 -46.85 9.87 4.57
CA ARG A 92 -47.23 9.73 3.16
C ARG A 92 -46.03 9.21 2.36
N LYS A 93 -46.28 8.37 1.35
CA LYS A 93 -45.22 7.90 0.42
C LYS A 93 -44.36 9.05 -0.14
N LEU A 94 -44.97 10.20 -0.44
CA LEU A 94 -44.26 11.42 -0.88
C LEU A 94 -43.25 11.96 0.15
N GLN A 95 -43.57 11.90 1.44
CA GLN A 95 -42.66 12.36 2.51
C GLN A 95 -41.49 11.40 2.69
N LEU A 96 -41.76 10.08 2.62
CA LEU A 96 -40.70 9.06 2.60
C LEU A 96 -39.80 9.22 1.38
N ASP A 97 -40.39 9.32 0.18
CA ASP A 97 -39.65 9.46 -1.07
C ASP A 97 -38.85 10.78 -1.08
N SER A 98 -39.40 11.88 -0.55
CA SER A 98 -38.71 13.16 -0.38
C SER A 98 -37.53 13.07 0.61
N GLY A 99 -37.77 12.49 1.79
CA GLY A 99 -36.72 12.28 2.80
C GLY A 99 -35.60 11.39 2.27
N LEU A 100 -35.94 10.29 1.60
CA LEU A 100 -34.96 9.37 1.02
C LEU A 100 -34.21 9.99 -0.17
N SER A 101 -34.87 10.77 -1.01
CA SER A 101 -34.24 11.50 -2.14
C SER A 101 -33.09 12.39 -1.68
N THR A 102 -33.20 12.98 -0.48
CA THR A 102 -32.10 13.79 0.11
C THR A 102 -30.98 12.97 0.75
N LYS A 103 -31.20 11.68 1.02
CA LYS A 103 -30.21 10.77 1.62
C LYS A 103 -29.54 9.84 0.61
N ALA A 104 -30.21 9.59 -0.51
CA ALA A 104 -29.72 8.80 -1.63
C ALA A 104 -29.38 9.74 -2.80
N ALA A 105 -28.35 10.56 -2.64
CA ALA A 105 -27.77 11.23 -3.80
C ALA A 105 -27.31 10.14 -4.79
N ALA A 106 -27.76 10.24 -6.06
CA ALA A 106 -27.43 9.26 -7.12
C ALA A 106 -25.91 9.10 -7.32
N THR A 107 -25.13 10.08 -6.86
CA THR A 107 -23.68 10.02 -6.70
C THR A 107 -23.31 10.66 -5.36
N HIS A 108 -22.58 9.94 -4.51
CA HIS A 108 -21.90 10.49 -3.34
C HIS A 108 -20.43 10.06 -3.35
N GLY A 109 -19.59 10.79 -2.63
CA GLY A 109 -18.18 10.48 -2.44
C GLY A 109 -17.89 10.21 -0.97
N HIS A 110 -16.79 9.51 -0.71
CA HIS A 110 -16.26 9.32 0.63
C HIS A 110 -14.93 10.04 0.79
N ALA A 111 -14.81 10.83 1.85
CA ALA A 111 -13.50 11.34 2.23
C ALA A 111 -12.65 10.18 2.79
N ILE A 112 -11.33 10.22 2.60
CA ILE A 112 -10.43 9.15 3.12
C ILE A 112 -10.62 8.96 4.64
N ALA A 113 -10.90 10.05 5.37
CA ALA A 113 -11.12 10.02 6.82
C ALA A 113 -12.41 9.27 7.25
N GLU A 114 -13.37 9.06 6.35
CA GLU A 114 -14.59 8.29 6.64
C GLU A 114 -14.33 6.78 6.67
N ILE A 115 -13.26 6.32 6.00
CA ILE A 115 -12.86 4.91 5.99
C ILE A 115 -11.75 4.73 7.01
N THR A 116 -12.12 4.25 8.19
CA THR A 116 -11.17 3.97 9.28
C THR A 116 -10.01 3.12 8.76
N SER A 117 -8.79 3.51 9.12
CA SER A 117 -7.51 2.85 8.74
C SER A 117 -7.07 3.00 7.28
N LEU A 118 -7.88 3.59 6.37
CA LEU A 118 -7.45 3.79 4.98
C LEU A 118 -6.22 4.69 4.88
N GLN A 119 -6.19 5.79 5.62
CA GLN A 119 -5.04 6.71 5.64
C GLN A 119 -3.75 5.97 6.05
N ALA A 120 -3.80 5.22 7.16
CA ALA A 120 -2.65 4.45 7.63
C ALA A 120 -2.19 3.39 6.61
N ALA A 121 -3.12 2.74 5.90
CA ALA A 121 -2.79 1.77 4.87
C ALA A 121 -2.14 2.41 3.62
N LEU A 122 -2.52 3.64 3.28
CA LEU A 122 -1.90 4.43 2.22
C LEU A 122 -0.51 4.92 2.64
N ASP A 123 -0.37 5.40 3.87
CA ASP A 123 0.91 5.86 4.43
C ASP A 123 1.94 4.72 4.57
N ALA A 124 1.48 3.47 4.64
CA ALA A 124 2.34 2.29 4.65
C ALA A 124 2.86 1.87 3.25
N LYS A 125 2.41 2.50 2.16
CA LYS A 125 2.90 2.23 0.81
C LYS A 125 4.20 2.99 0.54
N ALA A 126 5.04 2.43 -0.33
CA ALA A 126 6.24 3.13 -0.80
C ALA A 126 5.85 4.29 -1.73
N PRO A 127 6.59 5.42 -1.71
CA PRO A 127 6.41 6.51 -2.67
C PRO A 127 6.58 6.06 -4.12
N LEU A 128 5.78 6.63 -5.03
CA LEU A 128 5.91 6.34 -6.47
C LEU A 128 7.25 6.83 -7.04
N VAL A 129 7.69 8.00 -6.59
CA VAL A 129 8.95 8.62 -7.03
C VAL A 129 10.01 8.36 -5.98
N SER A 130 11.11 7.74 -6.40
CA SER A 130 12.27 7.44 -5.55
C SER A 130 11.90 6.73 -4.23
N PRO A 131 11.25 5.55 -4.29
CA PRO A 131 10.92 4.79 -3.09
C PRO A 131 12.20 4.47 -2.29
N ALA A 132 12.19 4.75 -0.99
CA ALA A 132 13.21 4.24 -0.09
C ALA A 132 12.95 2.75 0.17
N LEU A 133 13.84 1.89 -0.31
CA LEU A 133 13.75 0.45 -0.07
C LEU A 133 14.45 0.13 1.26
N ILE A 134 13.69 -0.36 2.25
CA ILE A 134 14.18 -0.76 3.57
C ILE A 134 14.05 -2.28 3.76
N GLY A 135 14.84 -2.86 4.67
CA GLY A 135 14.84 -4.31 4.93
C GLY A 135 15.55 -5.10 3.82
N VAL A 136 14.95 -6.22 3.38
CA VAL A 136 15.46 -7.07 2.28
C VAL A 136 14.44 -7.11 1.14
N PRO A 137 14.43 -6.12 0.23
CA PRO A 137 13.54 -6.10 -0.91
C PRO A 137 13.77 -7.32 -1.81
N THR A 138 12.68 -7.88 -2.34
CA THR A 138 12.76 -8.94 -3.35
C THR A 138 12.38 -8.37 -4.71
N ALA A 139 13.07 -8.82 -5.75
CA ALA A 139 12.75 -8.52 -7.14
C ALA A 139 13.00 -9.78 -7.99
N PRO A 140 12.32 -9.95 -9.12
CA PRO A 140 12.60 -11.05 -10.04
C PRO A 140 14.05 -11.01 -10.53
N THR A 141 14.70 -12.17 -10.58
CA THR A 141 16.06 -12.27 -11.13
C THR A 141 16.00 -12.21 -12.65
N ALA A 142 16.68 -11.21 -13.23
CA ALA A 142 16.75 -11.04 -14.68
C ALA A 142 17.53 -12.19 -15.35
N ALA A 143 17.25 -12.45 -16.63
CA ALA A 143 18.06 -13.36 -17.43
C ALA A 143 19.44 -12.73 -17.73
N GLY A 144 20.45 -13.57 -17.97
CA GLY A 144 21.79 -13.12 -18.35
C GLY A 144 21.77 -12.25 -19.62
N GLY A 145 22.60 -11.21 -19.66
CA GLY A 145 22.67 -10.27 -20.78
C GLY A 145 21.59 -9.18 -20.80
N THR A 146 20.69 -9.14 -19.81
CA THR A 146 19.69 -8.06 -19.70
C THR A 146 20.37 -6.69 -19.54
N SER A 147 20.08 -5.76 -20.44
CA SER A 147 20.55 -4.37 -20.41
C SER A 147 19.36 -3.41 -20.45
N SER A 148 18.83 -3.09 -19.27
CA SER A 148 17.66 -2.23 -19.09
C SER A 148 17.74 -1.49 -17.75
N THR A 149 16.71 -0.72 -17.40
CA THR A 149 16.59 -0.02 -16.12
C THR A 149 16.02 -0.88 -14.99
N GLN A 150 15.87 -2.20 -15.21
CA GLN A 150 15.43 -3.14 -14.19
C GLN A 150 16.41 -3.20 -13.01
N ILE A 151 15.89 -3.36 -11.78
CA ILE A 151 16.72 -3.59 -10.59
C ILE A 151 17.54 -4.87 -10.75
N ALA A 152 18.86 -4.77 -10.62
CA ALA A 152 19.74 -5.92 -10.56
C ALA A 152 19.65 -6.60 -9.18
N THR A 153 19.24 -7.86 -9.15
CA THR A 153 19.21 -8.67 -7.92
C THR A 153 20.60 -9.19 -7.56
N THR A 154 20.82 -9.52 -6.29
CA THR A 154 22.07 -10.15 -5.85
C THR A 154 22.34 -11.48 -6.57
N ALA A 155 21.28 -12.26 -6.84
CA ALA A 155 21.38 -13.50 -7.61
C ALA A 155 21.82 -13.27 -9.07
N PHE A 156 21.33 -12.22 -9.73
CA PHE A 156 21.78 -11.84 -11.07
C PHE A 156 23.27 -11.48 -11.08
N VAL A 157 23.72 -10.64 -10.15
CA VAL A 157 25.14 -10.22 -10.07
C VAL A 157 26.05 -11.41 -9.79
N ALA A 158 25.69 -12.29 -8.84
CA ALA A 158 26.46 -13.48 -8.54
C ALA A 158 26.59 -14.42 -9.76
N ALA A 159 25.49 -14.62 -10.50
CA ALA A 159 25.51 -15.43 -11.71
C ALA A 159 26.37 -14.79 -12.81
N ALA A 160 26.31 -13.47 -13.00
CA ALA A 160 27.11 -12.76 -13.99
C ALA A 160 28.62 -12.83 -13.68
N VAL A 161 29.01 -12.62 -12.42
CA VAL A 161 30.40 -12.75 -11.97
C VAL A 161 30.88 -14.20 -12.10
N GLY A 162 30.06 -15.17 -11.71
CA GLY A 162 30.37 -16.58 -11.89
C GLY A 162 30.57 -16.95 -13.37
N ALA A 163 29.72 -16.44 -14.26
CA ALA A 163 29.87 -16.64 -15.70
C ALA A 163 31.17 -16.03 -16.24
N LEU A 164 31.57 -14.85 -15.77
CA LEU A 164 32.84 -14.21 -16.13
C LEU A 164 34.05 -15.06 -15.71
N ILE A 165 34.07 -15.53 -14.46
CA ILE A 165 35.15 -16.37 -13.93
C ILE A 165 35.23 -17.70 -14.69
N ASN A 166 34.09 -18.33 -14.95
CA ASN A 166 34.01 -19.61 -15.66
C ASN A 166 34.38 -19.50 -17.15
N ALA A 167 34.25 -18.32 -17.75
CA ALA A 167 34.62 -18.12 -19.15
C ALA A 167 36.13 -18.12 -19.38
N ALA A 168 36.95 -17.82 -18.36
CA ALA A 168 38.39 -17.65 -18.53
C ALA A 168 39.25 -18.11 -17.33
N PRO A 169 39.08 -19.35 -16.81
CA PRO A 169 39.86 -19.83 -15.67
C PRO A 169 41.37 -19.82 -15.94
N GLY A 170 41.79 -20.20 -17.15
CA GLY A 170 43.21 -20.18 -17.53
C GLY A 170 43.80 -18.77 -17.63
N ALA A 171 43.01 -17.75 -18.01
CA ALA A 171 43.49 -16.38 -18.01
C ALA A 171 43.72 -15.87 -16.57
N LEU A 172 42.80 -16.16 -15.65
CA LEU A 172 42.96 -15.83 -14.23
C LEU A 172 44.19 -16.54 -13.62
N ASP A 173 44.43 -17.79 -14.00
CA ASP A 173 45.62 -18.55 -13.61
C ASP A 173 46.90 -17.86 -14.11
N THR A 174 46.98 -17.53 -15.40
CA THR A 174 48.15 -16.83 -15.96
C THR A 174 48.41 -15.46 -15.32
N LEU A 175 47.36 -14.73 -14.93
CA LEU A 175 47.51 -13.46 -14.23
C LEU A 175 48.04 -13.68 -12.80
N SER A 176 47.61 -14.75 -12.12
CA SER A 176 48.13 -15.14 -10.81
C SER A 176 49.59 -15.57 -10.90
N GLU A 177 49.96 -16.36 -11.91
CA GLU A 177 51.34 -16.77 -12.15
C GLU A 177 52.24 -15.58 -12.47
N LEU A 178 51.76 -14.64 -13.29
CA LEU A 178 52.50 -13.42 -13.60
C LEU A 178 52.70 -12.53 -12.36
N ALA A 179 51.65 -12.33 -11.56
CA ALA A 179 51.76 -11.57 -10.31
C ALA A 179 52.82 -12.18 -9.38
N ALA A 180 52.78 -13.51 -9.20
CA ALA A 180 53.77 -14.24 -8.41
C ALA A 180 55.18 -14.16 -9.02
N ALA A 181 55.32 -14.26 -10.35
CA ALA A 181 56.61 -14.16 -11.04
C ALA A 181 57.25 -12.77 -10.91
N LEU A 182 56.41 -11.73 -10.76
CA LEU A 182 56.85 -10.36 -10.47
C LEU A 182 56.98 -10.07 -8.96
N GLY A 183 56.74 -11.07 -8.10
CA GLY A 183 56.89 -10.97 -6.65
C GLY A 183 55.78 -10.17 -5.95
N ASP A 184 54.58 -10.11 -6.54
CA ASP A 184 53.44 -9.31 -6.06
C ASP A 184 53.83 -7.83 -5.81
N ASP A 185 54.78 -7.32 -6.59
CA ASP A 185 55.37 -5.99 -6.41
C ASP A 185 54.57 -4.91 -7.15
N PRO A 186 53.81 -4.03 -6.45
CA PRO A 186 53.08 -2.93 -7.07
C PRO A 186 54.00 -1.90 -7.73
N ASP A 187 55.26 -1.81 -7.31
CA ASP A 187 56.27 -0.88 -7.77
C ASP A 187 57.39 -1.58 -8.57
N PHE A 188 57.08 -2.73 -9.21
CA PHE A 188 58.05 -3.57 -9.93
C PHE A 188 59.07 -2.77 -10.78
N ALA A 189 58.59 -1.78 -11.54
CA ALA A 189 59.44 -0.94 -12.37
C ALA A 189 60.47 -0.14 -11.55
N ALA A 190 60.07 0.41 -10.40
CA ALA A 190 60.95 1.14 -9.50
C ALA A 190 61.93 0.18 -8.80
N THR A 191 61.47 -0.98 -8.34
CA THR A 191 62.32 -2.02 -7.73
C THR A 191 63.43 -2.46 -8.68
N VAL A 192 63.09 -2.78 -9.93
CA VAL A 192 64.07 -3.15 -10.96
C VAL A 192 65.02 -1.98 -11.24
N THR A 193 64.49 -0.76 -11.41
CA THR A 193 65.32 0.43 -11.70
C THR A 193 66.31 0.70 -10.57
N ASN A 194 65.85 0.65 -9.32
CA ASN A 194 66.70 0.83 -8.14
C ASN A 194 67.76 -0.27 -8.05
N GLY A 195 67.37 -1.54 -8.26
CA GLY A 195 68.28 -2.68 -8.26
C GLY A 195 69.38 -2.59 -9.33
N LEU A 196 69.06 -2.06 -10.51
CA LEU A 196 70.01 -1.79 -11.59
C LEU A 196 70.89 -0.58 -11.29
N SER A 197 70.32 0.52 -10.76
CA SER A 197 71.05 1.75 -10.46
C SER A 197 72.16 1.58 -9.42
N GLY A 198 72.04 0.57 -8.54
CA GLY A 198 73.04 0.22 -7.54
C GLY A 198 74.17 -0.68 -8.06
N LYS A 199 74.14 -1.13 -9.32
CA LYS A 199 75.23 -1.92 -9.93
C LYS A 199 76.32 -0.99 -10.45
N LEU A 200 77.59 -1.40 -10.31
CA LEU A 200 78.77 -0.62 -10.70
C LEU A 200 78.83 0.72 -9.97
N ALA A 201 78.51 0.72 -8.67
CA ALA A 201 78.59 1.93 -7.88
C ALA A 201 80.04 2.48 -7.91
N ILE A 202 80.22 3.69 -8.42
CA ILE A 202 81.55 4.32 -8.60
C ILE A 202 82.34 4.31 -7.28
N SER A 203 81.66 4.57 -6.16
CA SER A 203 82.25 4.56 -4.82
C SER A 203 82.63 3.17 -4.30
N ALA A 204 82.06 2.10 -4.87
CA ALA A 204 82.35 0.73 -4.46
C ALA A 204 83.61 0.16 -5.15
N ASN A 205 84.18 0.85 -6.14
CA ASN A 205 85.42 0.44 -6.83
C ASN A 205 85.45 -1.06 -7.20
N LEU A 206 84.41 -1.53 -7.87
CA LEU A 206 84.21 -2.92 -8.31
C LEU A 206 84.05 -3.96 -7.19
N SER A 207 83.98 -3.56 -5.91
CA SER A 207 83.74 -4.49 -4.80
C SER A 207 82.30 -5.02 -4.74
N ASP A 208 81.37 -4.37 -5.46
CA ASP A 208 79.97 -4.77 -5.63
C ASP A 208 79.77 -5.83 -6.74
N LEU A 209 80.83 -6.19 -7.47
CA LEU A 209 80.80 -7.25 -8.48
C LEU A 209 81.01 -8.62 -7.84
N ALA A 210 80.25 -9.61 -8.30
CA ALA A 210 80.35 -10.99 -7.81
C ALA A 210 81.72 -11.62 -8.09
N ASP A 211 82.38 -11.24 -9.19
CA ASP A 211 83.73 -11.69 -9.54
C ASP A 211 84.65 -10.50 -9.84
N VAL A 212 85.27 -9.98 -8.78
CA VAL A 212 86.22 -8.87 -8.87
C VAL A 212 87.49 -9.28 -9.65
N GLY A 213 87.85 -10.57 -9.65
CA GLY A 213 89.04 -11.08 -10.36
C GLY A 213 88.86 -11.03 -11.87
N ALA A 214 87.72 -11.52 -12.37
CA ALA A 214 87.35 -11.43 -13.78
C ALA A 214 87.21 -9.97 -14.23
N ALA A 215 86.65 -9.09 -13.40
CA ALA A 215 86.57 -7.66 -13.69
C ALA A 215 87.95 -7.02 -13.89
N ARG A 216 88.91 -7.28 -12.98
CA ARG A 216 90.30 -6.82 -13.12
C ARG A 216 91.00 -7.41 -14.34
N GLY A 217 90.71 -8.68 -14.65
CA GLY A 217 91.21 -9.37 -15.84
C GLY A 217 90.70 -8.75 -17.15
N ASN A 218 89.41 -8.42 -17.23
CA ASN A 218 88.83 -7.74 -18.40
C ASN A 218 89.43 -6.35 -18.63
N LEU A 219 89.78 -5.65 -17.55
CA LEU A 219 90.52 -4.38 -17.61
C LEU A 219 92.01 -4.57 -17.93
N SER A 220 92.49 -5.81 -18.06
CA SER A 220 93.89 -6.15 -18.36
C SER A 220 94.90 -5.60 -17.35
N LEU A 221 94.47 -5.33 -16.11
CA LEU A 221 95.33 -4.77 -15.07
C LEU A 221 96.25 -5.83 -14.43
N GLY A 222 95.99 -7.12 -14.67
CA GLY A 222 96.82 -8.23 -14.22
C GLY A 222 97.02 -8.26 -12.69
N SER A 223 98.24 -8.63 -12.26
CA SER A 223 98.61 -8.68 -10.85
C SER A 223 98.80 -7.30 -10.21
N ILE A 224 98.94 -6.22 -11.00
CA ILE A 224 99.11 -4.84 -10.50
C ILE A 224 97.91 -4.43 -9.63
N ALA A 225 96.71 -4.85 -9.99
CA ALA A 225 95.48 -4.48 -9.29
C ALA A 225 95.26 -5.16 -7.92
N VAL A 226 96.20 -5.99 -7.44
CA VAL A 226 96.14 -6.65 -6.12
C VAL A 226 97.40 -6.42 -5.27
N GLN A 227 98.32 -5.54 -5.71
CA GLN A 227 99.52 -5.25 -4.95
C GLN A 227 99.24 -4.23 -3.84
N GLU A 228 100.03 -4.30 -2.77
CA GLU A 228 99.98 -3.30 -1.70
C GLU A 228 100.38 -1.93 -2.25
N ALA A 229 99.65 -0.87 -1.88
CA ALA A 229 99.85 0.47 -2.43
C ALA A 229 101.25 1.05 -2.18
N ASN A 230 101.92 0.59 -1.12
CA ASN A 230 103.28 1.00 -0.74
C ASN A 230 104.37 0.02 -1.24
N ASN A 231 103.99 -1.06 -1.93
CA ASN A 231 104.91 -2.09 -2.39
C ASN A 231 104.43 -2.66 -3.74
N VAL A 232 104.56 -1.83 -4.79
CA VAL A 232 104.19 -2.20 -6.16
C VAL A 232 105.43 -2.65 -6.93
N ALA A 233 105.47 -3.93 -7.29
CA ALA A 233 106.45 -4.53 -8.18
C ALA A 233 105.97 -4.47 -9.64
N ILE A 234 106.73 -3.77 -10.49
CA ILE A 234 106.52 -3.69 -11.94
C ILE A 234 107.64 -4.49 -12.60
N THR A 235 107.29 -5.55 -13.34
CA THR A 235 108.27 -6.43 -14.02
C THR A 235 108.04 -6.38 -15.53
N GLY A 236 108.97 -5.79 -16.27
CA GLY A 236 108.88 -5.54 -17.71
C GLY A 236 108.06 -4.27 -18.06
N GLY A 237 108.42 -3.61 -19.18
CA GLY A 237 107.80 -2.36 -19.66
C GLY A 237 108.67 -1.09 -19.47
N SER A 238 108.19 0.06 -19.95
CA SER A 238 108.77 1.39 -19.67
C SER A 238 107.86 2.13 -18.68
N ILE A 239 108.45 2.81 -17.71
CA ILE A 239 107.72 3.74 -16.84
C ILE A 239 108.18 5.15 -17.21
N ASP A 240 107.34 5.89 -17.93
CA ASP A 240 107.66 7.26 -18.35
C ASP A 240 107.25 8.27 -17.27
N GLY A 241 108.10 9.27 -17.04
CA GLY A 241 107.77 10.43 -16.20
C GLY A 241 107.92 10.26 -14.68
N VAL A 242 108.75 9.32 -14.21
CA VAL A 242 108.97 9.10 -12.76
C VAL A 242 110.11 9.95 -12.21
N THR A 243 109.85 10.64 -11.10
CA THR A 243 110.89 11.19 -10.21
C THR A 243 111.06 10.23 -9.03
N LEU A 244 112.16 9.49 -9.00
CA LEU A 244 112.53 8.65 -7.86
C LEU A 244 113.16 9.55 -6.79
N ASP A 245 112.41 9.89 -5.74
CA ASP A 245 112.97 10.56 -4.56
C ASP A 245 113.81 9.52 -3.80
N GLY A 246 115.12 9.51 -4.08
CA GLY A 246 116.03 8.41 -3.79
C GLY A 246 115.94 7.84 -2.38
N GLY A 247 115.25 6.71 -2.23
CA GLY A 247 115.42 5.81 -1.11
C GLY A 247 116.80 5.15 -1.17
N THR A 248 117.47 5.04 -0.04
CA THR A 248 118.73 4.30 0.11
C THR A 248 118.53 2.85 -0.31
N PHE A 249 119.14 2.48 -1.44
CA PHE A 249 119.25 1.12 -1.95
C PHE A 249 120.06 0.22 -1.01
#